data_AF-A0A4Y2D8V0-F1
#
_entry.id   AF-A0A4Y2D8V0-F1
#
_cell.length_a   1.000
_cell.length_b   1.000
_cell.length_c   1.000
_cell.angle_alpha   90.00
_cell.angle_beta   90.00
_cell.angle_gamma   90.00
#
_symmetry.space_group_name_H-M   'P 1'
#
loop_
_entity.id
_entity.type
_entity.pdbx_description
1 polymer ?
#
loop_
_entity_poly.entity_id
_entity_poly.type
_entity_poly.pdbx_seq_one_letter_code
_entity_poly.pdbx_strand_id
1 'polypeptide(L)'
;MFVLETALSRAHDTSPGPDGIAYDMLRHLNTTSLSHLLFLFNRIWSEQKYPSQWHDAIVIPILKPGKDSSTSSELQANCSYELSMQDF
;
A
#
# COMPACT_ATOMS: atom_id res chain seq x y z
N MET A 1 2.85 20.00 4.41
CA MET A 1 3.42 18.98 5.32
C MET A 1 2.35 18.28 6.15
N PHE A 2 1.49 19.04 6.85
CA PHE A 2 0.44 18.54 7.75
C PHE A 2 -0.47 17.42 7.17
N VAL A 3 -0.81 17.48 5.88
CA VAL A 3 -1.66 16.48 5.22
C VAL A 3 -1.06 15.07 5.23
N LEU A 4 0.24 14.92 4.94
CA LEU A 4 0.89 13.61 4.89
C LEU A 4 1.02 13.00 6.29
N GLU A 5 1.40 13.81 7.28
CA GLU A 5 1.48 13.34 8.68
C GLU A 5 0.11 12.94 9.23
N THR A 6 -0.93 13.72 8.91
CA THR A 6 -2.31 13.39 9.30
C THR A 6 -2.77 12.09 8.66
N ALA A 7 -2.52 11.89 7.37
CA ALA A 7 -2.85 10.64 6.67
C ALA A 7 -2.12 9.43 7.29
N LEU A 8 -0.82 9.55 7.54
CA LEU A 8 -0.01 8.49 8.16
C LEU A 8 -0.47 8.16 9.60
N SER A 9 -0.93 9.15 10.36
CA SER A 9 -1.46 8.92 11.72
C SER A 9 -2.81 8.17 11.74
N ARG A 10 -3.57 8.23 10.64
CA ARG A 10 -4.88 7.57 10.49
C ARG A 10 -4.77 6.20 9.82
N ALA A 11 -3.65 5.91 9.15
CA ALA A 11 -3.39 4.64 8.50
C ALA A 11 -3.22 3.52 9.53
N HIS A 12 -3.89 2.38 9.30
CA HIS A 12 -3.71 1.19 10.11
C HIS A 12 -2.45 0.43 9.68
N ASP A 13 -1.85 -0.32 10.60
CA ASP A 13 -0.73 -1.20 10.29
C ASP A 13 -1.19 -2.35 9.41
N THR A 14 -0.68 -2.36 8.19
CA THR A 14 -0.84 -3.46 7.25
C THR A 14 0.48 -4.22 7.13
N SER A 15 0.42 -5.43 6.57
CA SER A 15 1.65 -6.11 6.16
C SER A 15 2.42 -5.24 5.16
N PRO A 16 3.76 -5.23 5.22
CA PRO A 16 4.57 -4.48 4.26
C PRO A 16 4.22 -4.86 2.82
N GLY A 17 4.34 -3.89 1.92
CA GLY A 17 4.24 -4.16 0.50
C GLY A 17 5.35 -5.09 -0.02
N PRO A 18 5.33 -5.44 -1.31
CA PRO A 18 6.40 -6.19 -1.97
C PRO A 18 7.75 -5.46 -1.93
N ASP A 19 7.70 -4.14 -1.76
CA ASP A 19 8.85 -3.25 -1.54
C ASP A 19 9.44 -3.35 -0.12
N GLY A 20 8.77 -4.07 0.78
CA GLY A 20 9.17 -4.25 2.18
C GLY A 20 8.94 -3.02 3.06
N ILE A 21 8.21 -2.00 2.57
CA ILE A 21 7.97 -0.77 3.32
C ILE A 21 6.66 -0.90 4.10
N ALA A 22 6.75 -0.78 5.43
CA ALA A 22 5.58 -0.74 6.32
C ALA A 22 5.17 0.70 6.63
N TYR A 23 3.89 0.93 6.93
CA TYR A 23 3.40 2.24 7.42
C TYR A 23 4.16 2.72 8.66
N ASP A 24 4.62 1.79 9.51
CA ASP A 24 5.42 2.13 10.68
C ASP A 24 6.76 2.77 10.31
N MET A 25 7.39 2.34 9.22
CA MET A 25 8.62 2.95 8.73
C MET A 25 8.38 4.39 8.27
N LEU A 26 7.24 4.64 7.61
CA LEU A 26 6.88 5.98 7.12
C LEU A 26 6.61 6.96 8.26
N ARG A 27 6.00 6.50 9.36
CA ARG A 27 5.74 7.32 10.55
C ARG A 27 7.03 7.73 11.28
N HIS A 28 8.10 6.97 11.14
CA HIS A 28 9.41 7.26 11.76
C HIS A 28 10.36 8.07 10.86
N LEU A 29 9.91 8.50 9.67
CA LEU A 29 10.72 9.37 8.81
C LEU A 29 10.87 10.77 9.41
N ASN A 30 12.03 11.39 9.16
CA ASN A 30 12.24 12.78 9.54
C ASN A 30 11.44 13.73 8.63
N THR A 31 11.36 14.99 9.07
CA THR A 31 10.59 16.04 8.40
C THR A 31 11.06 16.32 6.96
N THR A 32 12.36 16.26 6.70
CA THR A 32 12.92 16.44 5.35
C THR A 32 12.48 15.32 4.41
N SER A 33 12.57 14.07 4.84
CA SER A 33 12.15 12.89 4.06
C SER A 33 10.66 12.92 3.77
N LEU A 34 9.82 13.27 4.76
CA LEU A 34 8.38 13.45 4.56
C LEU A 34 8.07 14.57 3.56
N SER A 35 8.85 15.65 3.57
CA SER A 35 8.69 16.75 2.62
C SER A 35 9.02 16.32 1.18
N HIS A 36 10.08 15.53 0.99
CA HIS A 36 10.41 14.96 -0.31
C HIS A 36 9.34 13.96 -0.79
N LEU A 37 8.81 13.14 0.11
CA LEU A 37 7.76 12.19 -0.21
C LEU A 37 6.47 12.90 -0.65
N LEU A 38 6.06 13.94 0.10
CA LEU A 38 4.92 14.78 -0.27
C LEU A 38 5.12 15.45 -1.63
N PHE A 39 6.33 15.97 -1.89
CA PHE A 39 6.67 16.56 -3.19
C PHE A 39 6.55 15.53 -4.32
N LEU A 40 7.07 14.32 -4.12
CA LEU A 40 6.99 13.23 -5.09
C LEU A 40 5.53 12.88 -5.41
N PHE A 41 4.69 12.69 -4.39
CA PHE A 41 3.26 12.39 -4.59
C PHE A 41 2.54 13.53 -5.34
N ASN A 42 2.75 14.78 -4.94
CA ASN A 42 2.16 15.93 -5.61
C ASN A 42 2.61 16.03 -7.08
N ARG A 43 3.87 15.68 -7.36
CA ARG A 43 4.40 15.66 -8.71
C ARG A 43 3.77 14.55 -9.55
N ILE A 44 3.67 13.32 -9.04
CA ILE A 44 2.99 12.20 -9.71
C ILE A 44 1.54 12.58 -10.02
N TRP A 45 0.84 13.17 -9.04
CA TRP A 45 -0.53 13.67 -9.21
C TRP A 45 -0.61 14.75 -10.29
N SER A 46 0.28 15.74 -10.28
CA SER A 46 0.25 16.83 -11.25
C SER A 46 0.63 16.38 -12.66
N GLU A 47 1.58 15.45 -12.79
CA GLU A 47 2.07 14.96 -14.09
C GLU A 47 1.20 13.85 -14.67
N GLN A 48 0.32 13.24 -13.86
CA GLN A 48 -0.51 12.10 -14.25
C GLN A 48 0.30 10.93 -14.81
N LYS A 49 1.53 10.76 -14.29
CA LYS A 49 2.49 9.73 -14.70
C LYS A 49 2.73 8.77 -13.53
N TYR A 50 2.00 7.67 -13.55
CA TYR A 50 2.04 6.66 -12.51
C TYR A 50 3.13 5.61 -12.81
N PRO A 51 3.83 5.09 -11.79
CA PRO A 51 4.67 3.91 -11.94
C PRO A 51 3.85 2.75 -12.52
N SER A 52 4.40 2.03 -13.49
CA SER A 52 3.70 0.88 -14.09
C SER A 52 3.36 -0.18 -13.05
N GLN A 53 4.17 -0.30 -12.00
CA GLN A 53 3.97 -1.25 -10.89
C GLN A 53 2.67 -1.00 -10.12
N TRP A 54 2.12 0.23 -10.12
CA TRP A 54 0.83 0.50 -9.46
C TRP A 54 -0.36 -0.19 -10.16
N HIS A 55 -0.14 -0.71 -11.37
CA HIS A 55 -1.12 -1.54 -12.07
C HIS A 55 -0.97 -3.03 -11.76
N ASP A 56 0.10 -3.43 -11.08
CA ASP A 56 0.34 -4.82 -10.69
C ASP A 56 -0.44 -5.11 -9.39
N ALA A 57 -1.10 -6.27 -9.35
CA ALA A 57 -1.79 -6.74 -8.15
C ALA A 57 -1.23 -8.11 -7.75
N ILE A 58 -0.88 -8.26 -6.47
CA ILE A 58 -0.50 -9.56 -5.92
C ILE A 58 -1.76 -10.28 -5.45
N VAL A 59 -2.01 -11.44 -6.05
CA VAL A 59 -3.07 -12.36 -5.63
C VAL A 59 -2.50 -13.33 -4.62
N ILE A 60 -2.85 -13.15 -3.35
CA ILE A 60 -2.50 -14.11 -2.29
C ILE A 60 -3.70 -15.04 -2.09
N PRO A 61 -3.57 -16.35 -2.39
CA PRO A 61 -4.65 -17.30 -2.18
C PRO A 61 -4.84 -17.56 -0.68
N ILE A 62 -6.02 -17.22 -0.14
CA ILE A 62 -6.37 -17.52 1.25
C ILE A 62 -7.24 -18.76 1.30
N LEU A 63 -6.78 -19.75 2.06
CA LEU A 63 -7.56 -20.94 2.41
C LEU A 63 -8.68 -20.55 3.37
N LYS A 64 -9.92 -20.88 3.01
CA LYS A 64 -11.05 -20.70 3.93
C LYS A 64 -10.89 -21.62 5.15
N PRO A 65 -11.20 -21.14 6.36
CA PRO A 65 -11.05 -21.93 7.57
C PRO A 65 -12.01 -23.14 7.56
N GLY A 66 -11.45 -24.35 7.70
CA GLY A 66 -12.21 -25.58 7.95
C GLY A 66 -12.30 -26.63 6.82
N LYS A 67 -11.48 -26.58 5.76
CA LYS A 67 -11.56 -27.58 4.66
C LYS A 67 -10.22 -27.92 4.00
N ASP A 68 -10.12 -29.16 3.54
CA ASP A 68 -8.92 -29.78 2.97
C ASP A 68 -8.44 -29.11 1.67
N SER A 69 -7.10 -29.11 1.49
CA SER A 69 -6.35 -28.43 0.42
C SER A 69 -6.49 -29.01 -0.99
N SER A 70 -7.45 -29.91 -1.23
CA SER A 70 -7.53 -30.74 -2.44
C SER A 70 -8.45 -30.22 -3.56
N THR A 71 -9.12 -29.07 -3.36
CA THR A 71 -10.09 -28.55 -4.36
C THR A 71 -9.71 -27.15 -4.83
N SER A 72 -9.27 -27.03 -6.08
CA SER A 72 -8.75 -25.80 -6.74
C SER A 72 -9.77 -24.65 -6.88
N SER A 73 -11.03 -24.83 -6.43
CA SER A 73 -12.15 -23.95 -6.77
C SER A 73 -12.55 -22.96 -5.67
N GLU A 74 -11.85 -22.92 -4.54
CA GLU A 74 -12.37 -22.27 -3.31
C GLU A 74 -11.43 -21.23 -2.66
N LEU A 75 -10.39 -20.80 -3.37
CA LEU A 75 -9.46 -19.76 -2.90
C LEU A 75 -10.14 -18.39 -2.96
N GLN A 76 -10.20 -17.70 -1.82
CA GLN A 76 -10.60 -16.29 -1.81
C GLN A 76 -9.36 -15.46 -2.16
N ALA A 77 -9.42 -14.74 -3.27
CA ALA A 77 -8.37 -13.82 -3.67
C ALA A 77 -8.50 -12.54 -2.85
N ASN A 78 -7.51 -12.24 -2.01
CA ASN A 78 -7.32 -10.88 -1.54
C ASN A 78 -6.39 -10.19 -2.54
N CYS A 79 -6.89 -9.12 -3.17
CA CYS A 79 -6.01 -8.12 -3.76
C CYS A 79 -5.48 -7.28 -2.60
N SER A 80 -4.21 -7.43 -2.27
CA SER A 80 -3.52 -6.42 -1.48
C SER A 80 -3.41 -5.19 -2.37
N TYR A 81 -4.30 -4.21 -2.17
CA TYR A 81 -4.12 -2.90 -2.79
C TYR A 81 -2.89 -2.29 -2.13
N GLU A 82 -1.77 -2.19 -2.86
CA GLU A 82 -0.74 -1.21 -2.54
C GLU A 82 -1.40 0.16 -2.40
N LEU A 83 -0.81 1.07 -1.61
CA LEU A 83 -1.18 2.48 -1.48
C LEU A 83 -1.81 2.98 -2.78
N SER A 84 -3.13 2.93 -2.85
CA SER A 84 -3.83 3.54 -3.96
C SER A 84 -3.83 5.01 -3.60
N MET A 85 -3.56 5.88 -4.58
CA MET A 85 -3.78 7.31 -4.40
C MET A 85 -5.25 7.65 -4.04
N GLN A 86 -6.15 6.66 -3.98
CA GLN A 86 -7.49 6.79 -3.42
C GLN A 86 -7.51 6.90 -1.89
N ASP A 87 -6.42 6.52 -1.21
CA ASP A 87 -6.24 6.67 0.24
C ASP A 87 -5.54 8.00 0.63
N PHE A 88 -5.23 8.86 -0.36
CA PHE A 88 -4.59 10.17 -0.19
C PHE A 88 -5.39 11.33 -0.78
#